data_AF-A0A0D6DYP6-F1
#
_entry.id   AF-A0A0D6DYP6-F1
#
_cell.length_a   1.000
_cell.length_b   1.000
_cell.length_c   1.000
_cell.angle_alpha   90.00
_cell.angle_beta   90.00
_cell.angle_gamma   90.00
#
_symmetry.space_group_name_H-M   'P 1'
#
loop_
_entity.id
_entity.type
_entity.pdbx_description
1 polymer ?
#
loop_
_entity_poly.entity_id
_entity_poly.type
_entity_poly.pdbx_seq_one_letter_code
_entity_poly.pdbx_strand_id
1 'polypeptide(L)'
;MKKWTKVATGLIAIFAVASLAACGAKKSDASKDGVKTYTVGVASDQQKEIWQKVSDSLKNDKIKIDVKLFSGYTEENPALADGSLDLNSFQHVAYLNNYNKENKKDLTYIGYTIISPFGLYSDKIKDPKELKDGDKVAIPNDPTNGGRALQALQALGVIKLKADAPESPDVKDIASYKTKIEIKAIQADQLVSTLPDVTAAFINTNYVTDQLHTTPKKSAIYIDTDHLDKVSELYKNIIAVRKEDKNKEDFKKILKAYQTPEIAKIIQSTNDYPAWDTTK
;
A
#
# COMPACT_ATOMS: atom_id res chain seq x y z
N MET A 1 -32.16 -61.78 -50.04
CA MET A 1 -30.87 -61.54 -49.37
C MET A 1 -31.07 -60.50 -48.25
N LYS A 2 -30.22 -60.57 -47.23
CA LYS A 2 -30.40 -60.07 -45.86
C LYS A 2 -30.10 -58.56 -45.65
N LYS A 3 -30.71 -58.01 -44.58
CA LYS A 3 -30.38 -56.82 -43.74
C LYS A 3 -30.65 -55.42 -44.34
N TRP A 4 -31.54 -54.55 -43.80
CA TRP A 4 -31.67 -53.90 -42.47
C TRP A 4 -30.50 -52.97 -42.09
N THR A 5 -30.74 -51.65 -42.11
CA THR A 5 -30.87 -50.82 -40.88
C THR A 5 -31.56 -49.48 -41.18
N LYS A 6 -32.46 -49.11 -40.26
CA LYS A 6 -33.20 -47.83 -40.15
C LYS A 6 -32.33 -46.79 -39.44
N VAL A 7 -32.63 -45.50 -39.59
CA VAL A 7 -32.74 -44.40 -38.57
C VAL A 7 -33.01 -43.11 -39.39
N ALA A 8 -34.20 -42.49 -39.43
CA ALA A 8 -35.02 -41.84 -38.41
C ALA A 8 -34.47 -40.49 -37.88
N THR A 9 -35.06 -39.41 -38.40
CA THR A 9 -35.59 -38.22 -37.69
C THR A 9 -34.62 -37.29 -36.95
N GLY A 10 -34.70 -35.98 -37.24
CA GLY A 10 -34.03 -34.94 -36.44
C GLY A 10 -34.15 -33.53 -36.97
N LEU A 11 -35.34 -32.95 -36.81
CA LEU A 11 -35.74 -31.56 -37.07
C LEU A 11 -35.18 -30.59 -36.00
N ILE A 12 -35.04 -29.29 -36.34
CA ILE A 12 -35.34 -28.08 -35.52
C ILE A 12 -34.23 -26.99 -35.41
N ALA A 13 -34.58 -25.88 -36.05
CA ALA A 13 -34.44 -24.45 -35.69
C ALA A 13 -33.07 -23.83 -35.39
N ILE A 14 -32.59 -23.05 -36.36
CA ILE A 14 -31.69 -21.92 -36.17
C ILE A 14 -32.57 -20.67 -36.04
N PHE A 15 -32.81 -20.21 -34.82
CA PHE A 15 -33.31 -18.85 -34.54
C PHE A 15 -32.90 -18.44 -33.12
N ALA A 16 -31.93 -17.52 -33.02
CA ALA A 16 -31.86 -16.43 -32.04
C ALA A 16 -30.43 -15.85 -32.02
N VAL A 17 -30.16 -14.97 -32.98
CA VAL A 17 -29.15 -13.92 -32.83
C VAL A 17 -29.81 -12.83 -31.98
N ALA A 18 -29.37 -12.67 -30.72
CA ALA A 18 -29.33 -11.41 -29.96
C ALA A 18 -29.26 -11.69 -28.45
N SER A 19 -28.05 -11.81 -27.88
CA SER A 19 -27.74 -11.37 -26.50
C SER A 19 -26.30 -11.72 -26.11
N LEU A 20 -25.30 -11.07 -26.70
CA LEU A 20 -23.95 -11.00 -26.14
C LEU A 20 -23.45 -9.55 -26.18
N ALA A 21 -24.10 -8.70 -25.37
CA ALA A 21 -23.61 -7.38 -25.02
C ALA A 21 -24.13 -7.02 -23.61
N ALA A 22 -23.75 -7.81 -22.61
CA ALA A 22 -24.03 -7.51 -21.20
C ALA A 22 -23.01 -8.21 -20.27
N CYS A 23 -21.72 -8.00 -20.51
CA CYS A 23 -20.68 -8.31 -19.53
C CYS A 23 -19.83 -7.06 -19.34
N GLY A 24 -20.23 -6.21 -18.39
CA GLY A 24 -19.57 -4.94 -18.13
C GLY A 24 -20.14 -4.19 -16.93
N ALA A 25 -20.57 -4.91 -15.90
CA ALA A 25 -20.82 -4.38 -14.56
C ALA A 25 -20.94 -5.57 -13.61
N LYS A 26 -19.87 -5.89 -12.88
CA LYS A 26 -19.96 -6.79 -11.73
C LYS A 26 -20.83 -6.07 -10.69
N LYS A 27 -22.11 -6.43 -10.65
CA LYS A 27 -22.95 -6.20 -9.47
C LYS A 27 -22.28 -6.95 -8.32
N SER A 28 -22.10 -6.28 -7.21
CA SER A 28 -21.84 -6.92 -5.92
C SER A 28 -23.01 -7.86 -5.64
N ASP A 29 -22.88 -9.13 -6.03
CA ASP A 29 -23.89 -10.15 -5.80
C ASP A 29 -23.99 -10.37 -4.29
N ALA A 30 -25.03 -9.78 -3.70
CA ALA A 30 -25.39 -10.09 -2.33
C ALA A 30 -25.64 -11.59 -2.22
N SER A 31 -25.13 -12.23 -1.17
CA SER A 31 -25.42 -13.64 -0.90
C SER A 31 -26.93 -13.85 -0.73
N LYS A 32 -27.39 -15.12 -0.73
CA LYS A 32 -28.80 -15.46 -0.44
C LYS A 32 -29.31 -14.87 0.88
N ASP A 33 -28.41 -14.50 1.79
CA ASP A 33 -28.71 -13.92 3.11
C ASP A 33 -28.68 -12.36 3.11
N GLY A 34 -28.42 -11.76 1.95
CA GLY A 34 -28.34 -10.31 1.75
C GLY A 34 -27.02 -9.68 2.22
N VAL A 35 -25.97 -10.49 2.45
CA VAL A 35 -24.64 -10.00 2.83
C VAL A 35 -23.89 -9.57 1.59
N LYS A 36 -23.37 -8.33 1.60
CA LYS A 36 -22.48 -7.80 0.55
C LYS A 36 -21.03 -8.05 0.95
N THR A 37 -20.25 -8.59 0.04
CA THR A 37 -18.82 -8.84 0.24
C THR A 37 -18.01 -7.83 -0.56
N TYR A 38 -17.00 -7.23 0.06
CA TYR A 38 -16.02 -6.36 -0.58
C TYR A 38 -14.62 -6.91 -0.41
N THR A 39 -13.78 -6.82 -1.43
CA THR A 39 -12.38 -7.26 -1.34
C THR A 39 -11.45 -6.08 -1.08
N VAL A 40 -10.61 -6.22 -0.06
CA VAL A 40 -9.60 -5.20 0.31
C VAL A 40 -8.19 -5.75 0.09
N GLY A 41 -7.34 -5.01 -0.62
CA GLY A 41 -5.91 -5.31 -0.75
C GLY A 41 -5.07 -4.66 0.35
N VAL A 42 -4.21 -5.42 1.02
CA VAL A 42 -3.27 -4.96 2.05
C VAL A 42 -1.88 -5.54 1.83
N ALA A 43 -0.83 -4.90 2.38
CA ALA A 43 0.57 -5.30 2.20
C ALA A 43 1.28 -5.69 3.50
N SER A 44 0.53 -6.09 4.54
CA SER A 44 1.12 -6.67 5.76
C SER A 44 0.13 -7.53 6.53
N ASP A 45 0.66 -8.49 7.30
CA ASP A 45 -0.16 -9.32 8.19
C ASP A 45 -0.83 -8.48 9.28
N GLN A 46 -0.14 -7.48 9.82
CA GLN A 46 -0.71 -6.54 10.79
C GLN A 46 -1.94 -5.79 10.23
N GLN A 47 -1.86 -5.30 8.99
CA GLN A 47 -3.00 -4.63 8.35
C GLN A 47 -4.13 -5.63 8.06
N LYS A 48 -3.79 -6.87 7.69
CA LYS A 48 -4.79 -7.91 7.48
C LYS A 48 -5.61 -8.19 8.73
N GLU A 49 -4.97 -8.29 9.90
CA GLU A 49 -5.67 -8.47 11.18
C GLU A 49 -6.57 -7.28 11.53
N ILE A 50 -6.10 -6.05 11.30
CA ILE A 50 -6.91 -4.83 11.49
C ILE A 50 -8.16 -4.89 10.61
N TRP A 51 -8.00 -5.20 9.32
CA TRP A 51 -9.12 -5.28 8.38
C TRP A 51 -10.09 -6.43 8.66
N GLN A 52 -9.63 -7.53 9.25
CA GLN A 52 -10.51 -8.59 9.74
C GLN A 52 -11.38 -8.11 10.90
N LYS A 53 -10.83 -7.34 11.84
CA LYS A 53 -11.61 -6.72 12.94
C LYS A 53 -12.61 -5.69 12.42
N VAL A 54 -12.25 -4.92 11.40
CA VAL A 54 -13.18 -4.03 10.69
C VAL A 54 -14.30 -4.83 10.03
N SER A 55 -14.01 -5.99 9.42
CA SER A 55 -15.06 -6.87 8.90
C SER A 55 -16.00 -7.38 9.99
N ASP A 56 -15.46 -7.71 11.17
CA ASP A 56 -16.27 -8.24 12.27
C ASP A 56 -17.25 -7.21 12.83
N SER A 57 -16.87 -5.93 12.90
CA SER A 57 -17.74 -4.86 13.39
C SER A 57 -18.88 -4.51 12.41
N LEU A 58 -18.74 -4.88 11.13
CA LEU A 58 -19.69 -4.60 10.05
C LEU A 58 -20.76 -5.70 9.85
N LYS A 59 -20.77 -6.77 10.67
CA LYS A 59 -21.75 -7.87 10.58
C LYS A 59 -23.20 -7.40 10.63
N ASN A 60 -23.52 -6.43 11.50
CA ASN A 60 -24.86 -5.87 11.63
C ASN A 60 -25.28 -5.03 10.42
N ASP A 61 -24.32 -4.47 9.68
CA ASP A 61 -24.54 -3.77 8.42
C ASP A 61 -24.69 -4.69 7.21
N LYS A 62 -24.59 -6.02 7.42
CA LYS A 62 -24.56 -7.03 6.36
C LYS A 62 -23.43 -6.80 5.35
N ILE A 63 -22.28 -6.33 5.84
CA ILE A 63 -21.07 -6.13 5.05
C ILE A 63 -20.00 -7.10 5.55
N LYS A 64 -19.37 -7.82 4.61
CA LYS A 64 -18.20 -8.66 4.85
C LYS A 64 -17.01 -8.12 4.06
N ILE A 65 -15.83 -8.14 4.65
CA ILE A 65 -14.59 -7.77 3.98
C ILE A 65 -13.74 -9.03 3.79
N ASP A 66 -13.44 -9.35 2.54
CA ASP A 66 -12.47 -10.37 2.16
C ASP A 66 -11.11 -9.70 1.97
N VAL A 67 -10.15 -10.03 2.84
CA VAL A 67 -8.82 -9.41 2.83
C VAL A 67 -7.87 -10.21 1.95
N LYS A 68 -7.30 -9.57 0.92
CA LYS A 68 -6.24 -10.11 0.08
C LYS A 68 -4.91 -9.50 0.49
N LEU A 69 -3.98 -10.36 0.92
CA LEU A 69 -2.62 -9.98 1.28
C LEU A 69 -1.73 -10.01 0.05
N PHE A 70 -0.94 -8.96 -0.13
CA PHE A 70 0.08 -8.80 -1.16
C PHE A 70 1.46 -8.70 -0.50
N SER A 71 2.51 -9.13 -1.21
CA SER A 71 3.89 -9.11 -0.71
C SER A 71 4.69 -7.88 -1.17
N GLY A 72 4.26 -7.22 -2.24
CA GLY A 72 4.90 -6.03 -2.83
C GLY A 72 3.99 -4.81 -2.79
N TYR A 73 4.31 -3.79 -3.58
CA TYR A 73 3.52 -2.55 -3.71
C TYR A 73 2.98 -2.31 -5.13
N THR A 74 3.22 -3.23 -6.06
CA THR A 74 3.01 -2.99 -7.50
C THR A 74 1.69 -3.53 -8.03
N GLU A 75 0.96 -4.32 -7.25
CA GLU A 75 -0.18 -5.10 -7.76
C GLU A 75 -1.54 -4.52 -7.33
N GLU A 76 -1.59 -3.85 -6.18
CA GLU A 76 -2.84 -3.44 -5.53
C GLU A 76 -3.56 -2.32 -6.26
N ASN A 77 -2.81 -1.36 -6.83
CA ASN A 77 -3.40 -0.28 -7.62
C ASN A 77 -3.91 -0.76 -8.98
N PRO A 78 -3.17 -1.57 -9.76
CA PRO A 78 -3.73 -2.23 -10.94
C PRO A 78 -4.98 -3.07 -10.63
N ALA A 79 -4.93 -3.89 -9.58
CA ALA A 79 -6.06 -4.73 -9.18
C ALA A 79 -7.27 -3.91 -8.70
N LEU A 80 -7.05 -2.74 -8.10
CA LEU A 80 -8.14 -1.81 -7.79
C LEU A 80 -8.70 -1.17 -9.06
N ALA A 81 -7.85 -0.74 -9.98
CA ALA A 81 -8.25 -0.08 -11.22
C ALA A 81 -9.02 -1.01 -12.18
N ASP A 82 -8.72 -2.30 -12.21
CA ASP A 82 -9.38 -3.29 -13.07
C ASP A 82 -10.64 -3.93 -12.45
N GLY A 83 -10.92 -3.65 -11.17
CA GLY A 83 -12.09 -4.17 -10.46
C GLY A 83 -11.88 -5.51 -9.77
N SER A 84 -10.65 -6.02 -9.69
CA SER A 84 -10.29 -7.20 -8.90
C SER A 84 -10.29 -6.95 -7.39
N LEU A 85 -10.11 -5.69 -6.97
CA LEU A 85 -10.30 -5.20 -5.61
C LEU A 85 -11.40 -4.14 -5.56
N ASP A 86 -12.12 -4.04 -4.45
CA ASP A 86 -13.07 -2.96 -4.20
C ASP A 86 -12.39 -1.75 -3.56
N LEU A 87 -11.45 -2.02 -2.64
CA LEU A 87 -10.58 -1.01 -2.02
C LEU A 87 -9.17 -1.57 -1.87
N ASN A 88 -8.18 -0.69 -1.69
CA ASN A 88 -6.87 -1.09 -1.17
C ASN A 88 -6.44 -0.15 -0.02
N SER A 89 -5.59 -0.66 0.87
CA SER A 89 -5.12 0.04 2.07
C SER A 89 -3.69 -0.36 2.38
N PHE A 90 -2.78 -0.02 1.48
CA PHE A 90 -1.36 -0.36 1.56
C PHE A 90 -0.40 0.84 1.40
N GLN A 91 -0.93 1.98 0.98
CA GLN A 91 -0.13 3.08 0.43
C GLN A 91 -0.47 4.42 1.08
N HIS A 92 0.42 5.39 0.89
CA HIS A 92 0.21 6.78 1.24
C HIS A 92 -0.17 7.66 0.03
N VAL A 93 -0.60 8.91 0.30
CA VAL A 93 -1.10 9.85 -0.71
C VAL A 93 -0.08 10.11 -1.83
N ALA A 94 1.21 10.31 -1.50
CA ALA A 94 2.24 10.49 -2.51
C ALA A 94 2.30 9.31 -3.50
N TYR A 95 2.21 8.07 -3.01
CA TYR A 95 2.27 6.87 -3.83
C TYR A 95 1.08 6.79 -4.79
N LEU A 96 -0.14 7.05 -4.29
CA LEU A 96 -1.35 7.08 -5.12
C LEU A 96 -1.27 8.15 -6.20
N ASN A 97 -0.81 9.36 -5.85
CA ASN A 97 -0.65 10.46 -6.79
C ASN A 97 0.37 10.11 -7.89
N ASN A 98 1.50 9.51 -7.51
CA ASN A 98 2.50 9.04 -8.46
C ASN A 98 1.93 7.95 -9.37
N TYR A 99 1.25 6.94 -8.82
CA TYR A 99 0.62 5.88 -9.60
C TYR A 99 -0.36 6.44 -10.64
N ASN A 100 -1.25 7.35 -10.22
CA ASN A 100 -2.22 7.98 -11.12
C ASN A 100 -1.55 8.75 -12.26
N LYS A 101 -0.50 9.51 -11.95
CA LYS A 101 0.28 10.27 -12.93
C LYS A 101 0.94 9.33 -13.96
N GLU A 102 1.68 8.33 -13.49
CA GLU A 102 2.45 7.44 -14.36
C GLU A 102 1.56 6.51 -15.19
N ASN A 103 0.42 6.07 -14.64
CA ASN A 103 -0.47 5.10 -15.29
C ASN A 103 -1.69 5.73 -15.96
N LYS A 104 -1.80 7.07 -15.94
CA LYS A 104 -2.95 7.84 -16.46
C LYS A 104 -4.27 7.33 -15.87
N LYS A 105 -4.29 7.12 -14.55
CA LYS A 105 -5.45 6.69 -13.77
C LYS A 105 -5.96 7.83 -12.88
N ASP A 106 -7.13 7.64 -12.31
CA ASP A 106 -7.79 8.61 -11.44
C ASP A 106 -8.34 7.97 -10.16
N LEU A 107 -7.64 6.96 -9.65
CA LEU A 107 -7.94 6.37 -8.33
C LEU A 107 -7.95 7.47 -7.26
N THR A 108 -8.82 7.34 -6.28
CA THR A 108 -8.99 8.33 -5.20
C THR A 108 -9.00 7.62 -3.86
N TYR A 109 -9.25 8.34 -2.78
CA TYR A 109 -9.37 7.74 -1.45
C TYR A 109 -10.55 8.30 -0.68
N ILE A 110 -11.04 7.49 0.26
CA ILE A 110 -12.19 7.81 1.10
C ILE A 110 -11.78 8.31 2.49
N GLY A 111 -10.56 8.02 2.95
CA GLY A 111 -10.02 8.56 4.19
C GLY A 111 -8.62 8.06 4.52
N TYR A 112 -8.06 8.62 5.60
CA TYR A 112 -6.74 8.25 6.14
C TYR A 112 -6.82 7.04 7.07
N THR A 113 -5.73 6.30 7.13
CA THR A 113 -5.52 5.17 8.04
C THR A 113 -4.40 5.47 9.02
N ILE A 114 -3.15 5.36 8.61
CA ILE A 114 -1.99 5.45 9.51
C ILE A 114 -0.88 6.34 8.98
N ILE A 115 -0.06 6.89 9.86
CA ILE A 115 1.32 7.24 9.52
C ILE A 115 2.17 6.09 10.04
N SER A 116 2.95 5.49 9.14
CA SER A 116 3.89 4.43 9.48
C SER A 116 5.31 4.99 9.55
N PRO A 117 6.08 4.64 10.60
CA PRO A 117 7.49 5.00 10.69
C PRO A 117 8.27 4.57 9.45
N PHE A 118 9.24 5.38 9.05
CA PHE A 118 10.23 4.98 8.04
C PHE A 118 11.62 5.07 8.64
N GLY A 119 12.29 3.92 8.68
CA GLY A 119 13.50 3.74 9.46
C GLY A 119 14.74 3.56 8.59
N LEU A 120 15.89 3.97 9.12
CA LEU A 120 17.21 3.56 8.64
C LEU A 120 17.70 2.40 9.50
N TYR A 121 18.19 1.33 8.88
CA TYR A 121 18.62 0.10 9.54
C TYR A 121 20.05 -0.25 9.11
N SER A 122 20.81 -0.91 9.99
CA SER A 122 22.18 -1.31 9.70
C SER A 122 22.66 -2.47 10.57
N ASP A 123 23.37 -3.41 9.94
CA ASP A 123 24.14 -4.45 10.64
C ASP A 123 25.57 -4.01 10.98
N LYS A 124 26.04 -2.89 10.41
CA LYS A 124 27.44 -2.45 10.44
C LYS A 124 27.71 -1.23 11.32
N ILE A 125 26.74 -0.32 11.44
CA ILE A 125 26.83 0.91 12.24
C ILE A 125 25.65 1.02 13.22
N LYS A 126 25.78 1.83 14.26
CA LYS A 126 24.75 2.03 15.29
C LYS A 126 24.15 3.42 15.31
N ASP A 127 24.86 4.41 14.75
CA ASP A 127 24.39 5.78 14.58
C ASP A 127 24.59 6.22 13.11
N PRO A 128 23.62 6.88 12.47
CA PRO A 128 23.79 7.43 11.11
C PRO A 128 25.00 8.36 10.94
N LYS A 129 25.50 8.98 12.01
CA LYS A 129 26.72 9.81 12.00
C LYS A 129 28.00 9.01 11.75
N GLU A 130 27.96 7.69 11.88
CA GLU A 130 29.08 6.81 11.58
C GLU A 130 29.28 6.59 10.07
N LEU A 131 28.34 7.05 9.22
CA LEU A 131 28.48 6.99 7.77
C LEU A 131 29.75 7.73 7.31
N LYS A 132 30.50 7.09 6.43
CA LYS A 132 31.75 7.56 5.84
C LYS A 132 31.63 7.66 4.31
N ASP A 133 32.55 8.40 3.72
CA ASP A 133 32.66 8.46 2.26
C ASP A 133 32.84 7.06 1.66
N GLY A 134 32.08 6.76 0.61
CA GLY A 134 32.06 5.46 -0.06
C GLY A 134 31.11 4.44 0.57
N ASP A 135 30.50 4.71 1.73
CA ASP A 135 29.50 3.80 2.32
C ASP A 135 28.29 3.66 1.41
N LYS A 136 27.74 2.45 1.35
CA LYS A 136 26.54 2.14 0.56
C LYS A 136 25.29 2.35 1.39
N VAL A 137 24.37 3.17 0.91
CA VAL A 137 23.05 3.36 1.54
C VAL A 137 21.97 2.92 0.56
N ALA A 138 21.23 1.87 0.91
CA ALA A 138 20.10 1.40 0.12
C ALA A 138 18.83 2.20 0.43
N ILE A 139 18.06 2.51 -0.61
CA ILE A 139 16.76 3.19 -0.52
C ILE A 139 15.73 2.47 -1.40
N PRO A 140 14.43 2.61 -1.13
CA PRO A 140 13.38 2.16 -2.04
C PRO A 140 13.53 2.79 -3.42
N ASN A 141 13.29 2.00 -4.48
CA ASN A 141 13.43 2.44 -5.86
C ASN A 141 12.17 3.05 -6.47
N ASP A 142 11.02 2.98 -5.79
CA ASP A 142 9.86 3.76 -6.22
C ASP A 142 10.08 5.25 -5.92
N PRO A 143 9.59 6.16 -6.78
CA PRO A 143 9.90 7.59 -6.66
C PRO A 143 9.55 8.21 -5.30
N THR A 144 8.49 7.70 -4.64
CA THR A 144 7.92 8.36 -3.47
C THR A 144 8.61 7.93 -2.17
N ASN A 145 8.87 6.64 -1.98
CA ASN A 145 9.63 6.16 -0.83
C ASN A 145 11.13 6.45 -0.98
N GLY A 146 11.66 6.39 -2.21
CA GLY A 146 13.03 6.85 -2.50
C GLY A 146 13.20 8.33 -2.15
N GLY A 147 12.25 9.17 -2.56
CA GLY A 147 12.22 10.58 -2.19
C GLY A 147 12.13 10.82 -0.68
N ARG A 148 11.31 10.04 0.04
CA ARG A 148 11.25 10.06 1.51
C ARG A 148 12.61 9.75 2.15
N ALA A 149 13.34 8.78 1.59
CA ALA A 149 14.68 8.42 2.06
C ALA A 149 15.69 9.55 1.83
N LEU A 150 15.63 10.23 0.69
CA LEU A 150 16.49 11.40 0.44
C LEU A 150 16.17 12.58 1.38
N GLN A 151 14.88 12.80 1.68
CA GLN A 151 14.48 13.79 2.69
C GLN A 151 15.01 13.44 4.08
N ALA A 152 14.97 12.16 4.46
CA ALA A 152 15.56 11.68 5.72
C ALA A 152 17.09 11.84 5.75
N LEU A 153 17.80 11.52 4.66
CA LEU A 153 19.24 11.78 4.54
C LEU A 153 19.59 13.26 4.67
N GLN A 154 18.75 14.16 4.14
CA GLN A 154 18.90 15.59 4.36
C GLN A 154 18.69 15.97 5.82
N ALA A 155 17.66 15.43 6.48
CA ALA A 155 17.39 15.68 7.90
C ALA A 155 18.55 15.21 8.81
N LEU A 156 19.22 14.11 8.41
CA LEU A 156 20.43 13.59 9.05
C LEU A 156 21.69 14.41 8.71
N GLY A 157 21.60 15.37 7.78
CA GLY A 157 22.71 16.22 7.36
C GLY A 157 23.75 15.51 6.49
N VAL A 158 23.40 14.36 5.91
CA VAL A 158 24.29 13.57 5.02
C VAL A 158 24.38 14.21 3.63
N ILE A 159 23.24 14.70 3.13
CA ILE A 159 23.10 15.38 1.84
C ILE A 159 22.40 16.71 2.00
N LYS A 160 22.48 17.54 0.96
CA LYS A 160 21.64 18.72 0.76
C LYS A 160 20.91 18.58 -0.55
N LEU A 161 19.59 18.66 -0.53
CA LEU A 161 18.76 18.70 -1.74
C LEU A 161 18.78 20.11 -2.34
N LYS A 162 18.49 20.21 -3.64
CA LYS A 162 18.30 21.50 -4.30
C LYS A 162 17.11 22.25 -3.69
N ALA A 163 17.16 23.57 -3.71
CA ALA A 163 16.10 24.41 -3.16
C ALA A 163 14.76 24.27 -3.92
N ASP A 164 14.83 23.90 -5.20
CA ASP A 164 13.70 23.66 -6.11
C ASP A 164 13.41 22.16 -6.30
N ALA A 165 13.95 21.29 -5.43
CA ALA A 165 13.68 19.86 -5.50
C ALA A 165 12.17 19.58 -5.38
N PRO A 166 11.64 18.62 -6.16
CA PRO A 166 10.24 18.27 -6.07
C PRO A 166 9.92 17.61 -4.71
N GLU A 167 8.63 17.47 -4.40
CA GLU A 167 8.19 16.86 -3.15
C GLU A 167 8.63 15.40 -2.98
N SER A 168 8.79 14.68 -4.09
CA SER A 168 9.46 13.38 -4.14
C SER A 168 10.78 13.53 -4.91
N PRO A 169 11.87 13.95 -4.23
CA PRO A 169 13.16 14.15 -4.88
C PRO A 169 13.77 12.84 -5.36
N ASP A 170 14.64 12.92 -6.37
CA ASP A 170 15.45 11.81 -6.85
C ASP A 170 16.95 12.12 -6.66
N VAL A 171 17.84 11.17 -6.91
CA VAL A 171 19.31 11.30 -6.73
C VAL A 171 19.85 12.50 -7.52
N LYS A 172 19.28 12.80 -8.70
CA LYS A 172 19.65 13.98 -9.50
C LYS A 172 19.32 15.32 -8.84
N ASP A 173 18.48 15.33 -7.81
CA ASP A 173 18.05 16.51 -7.05
C ASP A 173 18.93 16.78 -5.83
N ILE A 174 19.99 16.00 -5.65
CA ILE A 174 21.02 16.25 -4.65
C ILE A 174 21.93 17.38 -5.14
N ALA A 175 22.01 18.46 -4.35
CA ALA A 175 22.86 19.60 -4.64
C ALA A 175 24.31 19.37 -4.17
N SER A 176 24.47 18.73 -3.00
CA SER A 176 25.79 18.43 -2.45
C SER A 176 25.74 17.30 -1.43
N TYR A 177 26.87 16.62 -1.22
CA TYR A 177 27.08 15.63 -0.16
C TYR A 177 27.95 16.24 0.94
N LYS A 178 27.57 16.04 2.20
CA LYS A 178 28.46 16.25 3.35
C LYS A 178 29.30 15.00 3.61
N THR A 179 28.68 13.84 3.47
CA THR A 179 29.32 12.52 3.44
C THR A 179 28.98 11.87 2.10
N LYS A 180 29.99 11.58 1.28
CA LYS A 180 29.84 11.10 -0.09
C LYS A 180 29.53 9.59 -0.13
N ILE A 181 28.32 9.24 0.28
CA ILE A 181 27.77 7.88 0.22
C ILE A 181 27.42 7.46 -1.22
N GLU A 182 27.36 6.16 -1.46
CA GLU A 182 26.80 5.56 -2.68
C GLU A 182 25.34 5.16 -2.43
N ILE A 183 24.40 5.78 -3.14
CA ILE A 183 22.98 5.46 -3.03
C ILE A 183 22.64 4.26 -3.93
N LYS A 184 22.01 3.23 -3.36
CA LYS A 184 21.54 2.04 -4.07
C LYS A 184 20.00 2.01 -4.05
N ALA A 185 19.38 2.22 -5.20
CA ALA A 185 17.92 2.09 -5.33
C ALA A 185 17.55 0.60 -5.50
N ILE A 186 16.74 0.07 -4.59
CA ILE A 186 16.36 -1.35 -4.54
C ILE A 186 14.85 -1.47 -4.36
N GLN A 187 14.22 -2.53 -4.86
CA GLN A 187 12.79 -2.78 -4.62
C GLN A 187 12.51 -2.91 -3.12
N ALA A 188 11.39 -2.34 -2.66
CA ALA A 188 11.13 -2.14 -1.24
C ALA A 188 11.09 -3.46 -0.45
N ASP A 189 10.53 -4.51 -1.05
CA ASP A 189 10.42 -5.86 -0.50
C ASP A 189 11.76 -6.62 -0.41
N GLN A 190 12.82 -6.12 -1.05
CA GLN A 190 14.16 -6.71 -1.06
C GLN A 190 15.14 -5.99 -0.11
N LEU A 191 14.79 -4.83 0.44
CA LEU A 191 15.75 -4.02 1.22
C LEU A 191 16.26 -4.73 2.46
N VAL A 192 15.42 -5.51 3.12
CA VAL A 192 15.79 -6.30 4.30
C VAL A 192 16.92 -7.28 3.97
N SER A 193 16.80 -8.03 2.88
CA SER A 193 17.81 -9.02 2.49
C SER A 193 19.12 -8.39 2.01
N THR A 194 19.13 -7.09 1.72
CA THR A 194 20.33 -6.36 1.27
C THR A 194 21.20 -5.82 2.40
N LEU A 195 20.71 -5.83 3.66
CA LEU A 195 21.42 -5.29 4.83
C LEU A 195 22.87 -5.80 4.97
N PRO A 196 23.21 -7.08 4.70
CA PRO A 196 24.59 -7.57 4.75
C PRO A 196 25.53 -6.90 3.74
N ASP A 197 25.00 -6.47 2.59
CA ASP A 197 25.78 -5.96 1.44
C ASP A 197 25.93 -4.44 1.44
N VAL A 198 25.13 -3.72 2.21
CA VAL A 198 25.15 -2.26 2.32
C VAL A 198 25.63 -1.81 3.70
N THR A 199 25.96 -0.53 3.87
CA THR A 199 26.27 0.03 5.18
C THR A 199 24.98 0.30 5.96
N ALA A 200 23.95 0.82 5.30
CA ALA A 200 22.62 1.00 5.90
C ALA A 200 21.53 0.93 4.81
N ALA A 201 20.29 0.66 5.21
CA ALA A 201 19.14 0.66 4.30
C ALA A 201 17.95 1.39 4.93
N PHE A 202 17.29 2.25 4.17
CA PHE A 202 15.98 2.79 4.55
C PHE A 202 14.90 1.77 4.22
N ILE A 203 14.07 1.37 5.19
CA ILE A 203 13.08 0.27 5.02
C ILE A 203 11.70 0.69 5.56
N ASN A 204 10.65 0.35 4.81
CA ASN A 204 9.26 0.51 5.25
C ASN A 204 8.91 -0.44 6.41
N THR A 205 8.14 0.04 7.39
CA THR A 205 7.85 -0.68 8.65
C THR A 205 7.19 -2.04 8.46
N ASN A 206 6.33 -2.23 7.45
CA ASN A 206 5.71 -3.53 7.20
C ASN A 206 6.76 -4.60 6.87
N TYR A 207 7.76 -4.29 6.04
CA TYR A 207 8.82 -5.25 5.71
C TYR A 207 9.71 -5.57 6.91
N VAL A 208 9.94 -4.60 7.79
CA VAL A 208 10.68 -4.82 9.04
C VAL A 208 9.90 -5.75 9.97
N THR A 209 8.61 -5.49 10.13
CA THR A 209 7.74 -6.31 11.00
C THR A 209 7.59 -7.73 10.45
N ASP A 210 7.33 -7.86 9.15
CA ASP A 210 6.97 -9.13 8.54
C ASP A 210 8.19 -9.99 8.19
N GLN A 211 9.33 -9.39 7.83
CA GLN A 211 10.54 -10.14 7.41
C GLN A 211 11.62 -10.24 8.49
N LEU A 212 11.71 -9.26 9.42
CA LEU A 212 12.68 -9.28 10.52
C LEU A 212 12.05 -9.62 11.88
N HIS A 213 10.72 -9.70 11.95
CA HIS A 213 9.99 -9.98 13.19
C HIS A 213 10.39 -9.06 14.36
N THR A 214 10.67 -7.81 14.03
CA THR A 214 11.08 -6.75 14.97
C THR A 214 10.31 -5.46 14.70
N THR A 215 10.58 -4.42 15.46
CA THR A 215 9.94 -3.12 15.31
C THR A 215 10.96 -2.04 14.95
N PRO A 216 10.54 -0.95 14.26
CA PRO A 216 11.40 0.20 14.04
C PRO A 216 12.05 0.70 15.32
N LYS A 217 11.27 0.90 16.39
CA LYS A 217 11.78 1.38 17.69
C LYS A 217 12.86 0.50 18.32
N LYS A 218 12.91 -0.80 18.00
CA LYS A 218 13.89 -1.74 18.54
C LYS A 218 15.15 -1.87 17.70
N SER A 219 15.08 -1.57 16.40
CA SER A 219 16.09 -2.01 15.42
C SER A 219 16.58 -0.92 14.48
N ALA A 220 15.83 0.16 14.30
CA ALA A 220 16.25 1.28 13.48
C ALA A 220 17.30 2.11 14.21
N ILE A 221 18.30 2.59 13.46
CA ILE A 221 19.29 3.57 13.92
C ILE A 221 18.82 5.01 13.71
N TYR A 222 17.71 5.20 12.98
CA TYR A 222 16.98 6.45 12.83
C TYR A 222 15.54 6.16 12.42
N ILE A 223 14.59 6.97 12.88
CA ILE A 223 13.17 6.90 12.51
C ILE A 223 12.68 8.32 12.20
N ASP A 224 12.03 8.52 11.05
CA ASP A 224 11.55 9.86 10.66
C ASP A 224 10.39 10.38 11.55
N THR A 225 9.55 9.48 12.06
CA THR A 225 8.43 9.81 12.96
C THR A 225 8.84 10.17 14.38
N ASP A 226 10.12 10.10 14.75
CA ASP A 226 10.60 10.74 16.00
C ASP A 226 10.40 12.27 15.96
N HIS A 227 10.22 12.81 14.76
CA HIS A 227 9.74 14.16 14.49
C HIS A 227 8.46 14.11 13.65
N LEU A 228 7.43 13.44 14.16
CA LEU A 228 6.14 13.23 13.47
C LEU A 228 5.53 14.53 12.92
N ASP A 229 5.74 15.67 13.59
CA ASP A 229 5.30 17.00 13.17
C ASP A 229 5.95 17.49 11.86
N LYS A 230 7.10 16.93 11.49
CA LYS A 230 7.85 17.25 10.27
C LYS A 230 7.62 16.25 9.14
N VAL A 231 6.93 15.14 9.40
CA VAL A 231 6.58 14.16 8.37
C VAL A 231 5.49 14.77 7.49
N SER A 232 5.73 14.80 6.17
CA SER A 232 4.74 15.34 5.22
C SER A 232 3.41 14.60 5.35
N GLU A 233 2.32 15.36 5.29
CA GLU A 233 0.95 14.83 5.23
C GLU A 233 0.74 13.89 4.03
N LEU A 234 1.57 13.99 2.98
CA LEU A 234 1.54 13.06 1.86
C LEU A 234 1.94 11.62 2.21
N TYR A 235 2.59 11.41 3.35
CA TYR A 235 2.95 10.09 3.86
C TYR A 235 1.88 9.48 4.78
N LYS A 236 0.72 10.14 4.94
CA LYS A 236 -0.47 9.51 5.52
C LYS A 236 -0.97 8.41 4.60
N ASN A 237 -1.12 7.21 5.16
CA ASN A 237 -1.72 6.08 4.49
C ASN A 237 -3.23 6.28 4.33
N ILE A 238 -3.79 5.65 3.31
CA ILE A 238 -5.15 5.89 2.85
C ILE A 238 -5.89 4.59 2.54
N ILE A 239 -7.21 4.67 2.53
CA ILE A 239 -8.09 3.67 1.91
C ILE A 239 -8.41 4.17 0.50
N ALA A 240 -7.74 3.60 -0.51
CA ALA A 240 -7.93 3.97 -1.90
C ALA A 240 -9.08 3.18 -2.55
N VAL A 241 -9.78 3.85 -3.46
CA VAL A 241 -10.94 3.35 -4.21
C VAL A 241 -10.89 3.87 -5.65
N ARG A 242 -11.70 3.28 -6.54
CA ARG A 242 -11.97 3.90 -7.85
C ARG A 242 -12.83 5.16 -7.68
N LYS A 243 -12.68 6.12 -8.59
CA LYS A 243 -13.30 7.44 -8.47
C LYS A 243 -14.82 7.40 -8.38
N GLU A 244 -15.45 6.55 -9.19
CA GLU A 244 -16.90 6.33 -9.23
C GLU A 244 -17.44 5.74 -7.92
N ASP A 245 -16.57 5.13 -7.11
CA ASP A 245 -16.94 4.43 -5.88
C ASP A 245 -16.79 5.29 -4.62
N LYS A 246 -16.19 6.49 -4.74
CA LYS A 246 -15.86 7.39 -3.63
C LYS A 246 -17.04 7.68 -2.69
N ASN A 247 -18.25 7.72 -3.24
CA ASN A 247 -19.46 8.11 -2.50
C ASN A 247 -20.37 6.92 -2.15
N LYS A 248 -19.94 5.67 -2.39
CA LYS A 248 -20.72 4.48 -2.03
C LYS A 248 -21.04 4.48 -0.53
N GLU A 249 -22.32 4.30 -0.19
CA GLU A 249 -22.76 4.27 1.22
C GLU A 249 -22.05 3.17 2.02
N ASP A 250 -21.87 1.99 1.43
CA ASP A 250 -21.16 0.89 2.08
C ASP A 250 -19.68 1.23 2.35
N PHE A 251 -19.05 2.05 1.50
CA PHE A 251 -17.66 2.49 1.71
C PHE A 251 -17.55 3.53 2.82
N LYS A 252 -18.55 4.40 2.98
CA LYS A 252 -18.64 5.30 4.15
C LYS A 252 -18.78 4.51 5.46
N LYS A 253 -19.56 3.43 5.45
CA LYS A 253 -19.68 2.51 6.61
C LYS A 253 -18.36 1.82 6.92
N ILE A 254 -17.67 1.30 5.89
CA ILE A 254 -16.35 0.68 6.03
C ILE A 254 -15.34 1.66 6.62
N LEU A 255 -15.27 2.90 6.11
CA LEU A 255 -14.39 3.93 6.64
C LEU A 255 -14.68 4.23 8.11
N LYS A 256 -15.96 4.40 8.46
CA LYS A 256 -16.38 4.65 9.84
C LYS A 256 -16.03 3.49 10.78
N ALA A 257 -16.13 2.25 10.31
CA ALA A 257 -15.75 1.06 11.06
C ALA A 257 -14.22 0.94 11.24
N TYR A 258 -13.43 1.44 10.29
CA TYR A 258 -11.98 1.55 10.43
C TYR A 258 -11.57 2.66 11.41
N GLN A 259 -12.22 3.82 11.35
CA GLN A 259 -11.86 5.01 12.14
C GLN A 259 -12.57 5.03 13.51
N THR A 260 -12.34 3.99 14.32
CA THR A 260 -12.90 3.87 15.67
C THR A 260 -11.81 3.97 16.74
N PRO A 261 -12.16 4.33 18.00
CA PRO A 261 -11.21 4.28 19.11
C PRO A 261 -10.62 2.89 19.35
N GLU A 262 -11.37 1.82 19.06
CA GLU A 262 -10.89 0.45 19.19
C GLU A 262 -9.77 0.15 18.17
N ILE A 263 -9.99 0.47 16.89
CA ILE A 263 -8.98 0.31 15.84
C ILE A 263 -7.80 1.26 16.06
N ALA A 264 -8.04 2.49 16.51
CA ALA A 264 -6.98 3.42 16.92
C ALA A 264 -6.06 2.79 17.99
N LYS A 265 -6.65 2.16 19.01
CA LYS A 265 -5.89 1.49 20.08
C LYS A 265 -5.09 0.30 19.55
N ILE A 266 -5.63 -0.46 18.61
CA ILE A 266 -4.91 -1.56 17.95
C ILE A 266 -3.70 -0.99 17.19
N ILE A 267 -3.89 0.04 16.38
CA ILE A 267 -2.80 0.72 15.66
C ILE A 267 -1.75 1.28 16.63
N GLN A 268 -2.16 1.93 17.72
CA GLN A 268 -1.22 2.44 18.73
C GLN A 268 -0.46 1.33 19.48
N SER A 269 -1.04 0.13 19.57
CA SER A 269 -0.34 -1.05 20.09
C SER A 269 0.66 -1.63 19.10
N THR A 270 0.61 -1.17 17.84
CA THR A 270 1.63 -1.44 16.83
C THR A 270 2.65 -0.29 16.82
N ASN A 271 3.46 -0.18 15.77
CA ASN A 271 4.41 0.92 15.61
C ASN A 271 3.85 2.10 14.82
N ASP A 272 2.57 2.03 14.44
CA ASP A 272 1.92 3.01 13.58
C ASP A 272 1.11 4.04 14.39
N TYR A 273 0.80 5.17 13.75
CA TYR A 273 0.02 6.26 14.34
C TYR A 273 -1.31 6.41 13.60
N PRO A 274 -2.47 6.42 14.27
CA PRO A 274 -3.74 6.75 13.63
C PRO A 274 -3.66 8.14 12.97
N ALA A 275 -4.09 8.24 11.71
CA ALA A 275 -3.91 9.46 10.89
C ALA A 275 -5.21 10.21 10.57
N TRP A 276 -6.32 9.80 11.17
CA TRP A 276 -7.65 10.38 10.93
C TRP A 276 -8.14 11.34 12.02
N ASP A 277 -7.53 11.32 13.20
CA ASP A 277 -7.88 12.26 14.26
C ASP A 277 -7.08 13.56 14.07
N THR A 278 -7.79 14.64 13.72
CA THR A 278 -7.23 15.99 13.59
C THR A 278 -7.04 16.68 14.95
N THR A 279 -7.27 15.99 16.06
CA THR A 279 -6.97 16.50 17.41
C THR A 279 -5.48 16.33 17.70
N LYS A 280 -4.66 17.17 17.06
CA LYS A 280 -3.46 17.69 17.72
C LYS A 280 -3.87 18.59 18.87
#